data_AF-A0A3N5WL73-F1
#
_entry.id   AF-A0A3N5WL73-F1
#
_cell.length_a   1.000
_cell.length_b   1.000
_cell.length_c   1.000
_cell.angle_alpha   90.00
_cell.angle_beta   90.00
_cell.angle_gamma   90.00
#
_symmetry.space_group_name_H-M   'P 1'
#
loop_
_entity.id
_entity.type
_entity.pdbx_description
1 polymer ?
#
loop_
_entity_poly.entity_id
_entity_poly.type
_entity_poly.pdbx_seq_one_letter_code
_entity_poly.pdbx_strand_id
1 'polypeptide(L)'
;MNSKWRELDLGGGGLQAANLRLARTLRRRPVAYGLMLGFPLGLHRWYLGEHRSALLFPLLTAAAVAGGLTGMTAAAVAALLALAALLGYDLYAMERRIAAYNKRQRMAVYLSQGAGAPAGYRGRFAAGADTTAATRVRAASRVPSLAEQEALLREITARKPPAARPPQ
;
A
#
# COMPACT_ATOMS: atom_id res chain seq x y z
N MET A 1 -8.76 9.80 -21.47
CA MET A 1 -8.68 9.33 -20.07
C MET A 1 -9.51 8.06 -19.97
N ASN A 2 -8.88 6.93 -19.62
CA ASN A 2 -9.45 5.59 -19.81
C ASN A 2 -10.48 5.24 -18.70
N SER A 3 -11.72 4.95 -19.09
CA SER A 3 -12.91 4.77 -18.25
C SER A 3 -12.99 3.43 -17.52
N LYS A 4 -11.87 2.70 -17.39
CA LYS A 4 -11.84 1.33 -16.82
C LYS A 4 -12.33 1.22 -15.38
N TRP A 5 -12.34 2.31 -14.62
CA TRP A 5 -12.85 2.30 -13.25
C TRP A 5 -14.37 2.11 -13.17
N ARG A 6 -15.13 2.37 -14.25
CA ARG A 6 -16.60 2.28 -14.27
C ARG A 6 -17.12 0.85 -14.40
N GLU A 7 -16.26 -0.10 -14.78
CA GLU A 7 -16.60 -1.52 -14.93
C GLU A 7 -16.35 -2.33 -13.64
N LEU A 8 -15.87 -1.69 -12.57
CA LEU A 8 -15.69 -2.35 -11.27
C LEU A 8 -17.06 -2.57 -10.62
N ASP A 9 -17.68 -3.70 -10.92
CA ASP A 9 -18.89 -4.17 -10.26
C ASP A 9 -18.54 -4.65 -8.84
N LEU A 10 -19.08 -3.94 -7.83
CA LEU A 10 -18.88 -4.22 -6.41
C LEU A 10 -20.03 -5.06 -5.80
N GLY A 11 -20.89 -5.68 -6.63
CA GLY A 11 -22.08 -6.42 -6.21
C GLY A 11 -21.83 -7.71 -5.41
N GLY A 12 -22.18 -7.68 -4.13
CA GLY A 12 -22.69 -8.81 -3.33
C GLY A 12 -21.73 -9.95 -2.97
N GLY A 13 -21.42 -10.83 -3.92
CA GLY A 13 -20.60 -12.04 -3.69
C GLY A 13 -19.12 -11.87 -4.10
N GLY A 14 -18.84 -10.95 -5.04
CA GLY A 14 -17.51 -10.74 -5.60
C GLY A 14 -16.54 -10.05 -4.64
N LEU A 15 -17.02 -9.07 -3.86
CA LEU A 15 -16.16 -8.28 -2.97
C LEU A 15 -15.70 -9.07 -1.75
N GLN A 16 -16.58 -9.86 -1.14
CA GLN A 16 -16.23 -10.72 -0.01
C GLN A 16 -15.28 -11.84 -0.44
N ALA A 17 -15.53 -12.50 -1.57
CA ALA A 17 -14.64 -13.51 -2.13
C ALA A 17 -13.27 -12.92 -2.51
N ALA A 18 -13.24 -11.71 -3.08
CA ALA A 18 -11.99 -11.02 -3.40
C ALA A 18 -11.22 -10.59 -2.13
N ASN A 19 -11.91 -10.13 -1.09
CA ASN A 19 -11.29 -9.81 0.20
C ASN A 19 -10.73 -11.06 0.89
N LEU A 20 -11.43 -12.19 0.85
CA LEU A 20 -10.93 -13.47 1.35
C LEU A 20 -9.70 -13.94 0.56
N ARG A 21 -9.74 -13.83 -0.78
CA ARG A 21 -8.60 -14.15 -1.64
C ARG A 21 -7.40 -13.27 -1.33
N LEU A 22 -7.62 -11.96 -1.18
CA LEU A 22 -6.58 -11.01 -0.85
C LEU A 22 -5.99 -11.27 0.55
N ALA A 23 -6.81 -11.50 1.56
CA ALA A 23 -6.35 -11.78 2.91
C ALA A 23 -5.41 -13.01 2.98
N ARG A 24 -5.60 -14.00 2.10
CA ARG A 24 -4.74 -15.18 1.98
C ARG A 24 -3.41 -14.91 1.27
N THR A 25 -3.34 -13.92 0.36
CA THR A 25 -2.12 -13.62 -0.40
C THR A 25 -1.24 -12.54 0.22
N LEU A 26 -1.76 -11.76 1.17
CA LEU A 26 -1.00 -10.73 1.86
C LEU A 26 0.12 -11.34 2.72
N ARG A 27 1.30 -10.75 2.62
CA ARG A 27 2.47 -11.13 3.40
C ARG A 27 2.37 -10.52 4.78
N ARG A 28 2.54 -11.36 5.80
CA ARG A 28 2.51 -10.98 7.21
C ARG A 28 3.91 -10.58 7.70
N ARG A 29 3.97 -9.52 8.50
CA ARG A 29 5.18 -9.04 9.20
C ARG A 29 5.86 -10.11 10.06
N PRO A 30 5.18 -10.80 11.00
CA PRO A 30 5.85 -11.77 11.87
C PRO A 30 6.48 -12.92 11.08
N VAL A 31 5.87 -13.33 9.97
CA VAL A 31 6.42 -14.36 9.09
C VAL A 31 7.68 -13.86 8.38
N ALA A 32 7.66 -12.63 7.86
CA ALA A 32 8.84 -12.05 7.20
C ALA A 32 10.03 -11.93 8.15
N TYR A 33 9.81 -11.43 9.38
CA TYR A 33 10.83 -11.35 10.42
C TYR A 33 11.27 -12.73 10.91
N GLY A 34 10.36 -13.70 11.07
CA GLY A 34 10.72 -15.08 11.41
C GLY A 34 11.63 -15.73 10.36
N LEU A 35 11.37 -15.48 9.07
CA LEU A 35 12.20 -15.97 7.97
C LEU A 35 13.57 -15.30 7.89
N MET A 36 13.80 -14.17 8.57
CA MET A 36 15.14 -13.58 8.67
C MET A 36 16.11 -14.44 9.48
N LEU A 37 15.63 -15.33 10.34
CA LEU A 37 16.52 -16.29 11.01
C LEU A 37 17.19 -17.23 9.99
N GLY A 38 16.54 -17.48 8.86
CA GLY A 38 17.10 -18.18 7.71
C GLY A 38 17.76 -17.26 6.68
N PHE A 39 18.24 -16.07 7.08
CA PHE A 39 18.87 -15.13 6.14
C PHE A 39 20.04 -15.72 5.33
N PRO A 40 20.88 -16.66 5.80
CA PRO A 40 21.98 -17.19 4.98
C PRO A 40 21.47 -17.88 3.71
N LEU A 41 20.22 -18.38 3.75
CA LEU A 41 19.55 -19.01 2.61
C LEU A 41 18.70 -18.02 1.80
N GLY A 42 18.55 -16.77 2.25
CA GLY A 42 17.73 -15.75 1.59
C GLY A 42 16.21 -15.97 1.68
N LEU A 43 15.73 -16.76 2.65
CA LEU A 43 14.32 -17.16 2.75
C LEU A 43 13.35 -15.97 2.83
N HIS A 44 13.73 -14.91 3.56
CA HIS A 44 12.93 -13.69 3.69
C HIS A 44 12.72 -12.99 2.34
N ARG A 45 13.72 -13.01 1.45
CA ARG A 45 13.61 -12.42 0.10
C ARG A 45 12.81 -13.29 -0.86
N TRP A 46 12.93 -14.62 -0.78
CA TRP A 46 12.05 -15.54 -1.51
C TRP A 46 10.59 -15.35 -1.13
N TYR A 47 10.29 -15.22 0.16
CA TYR A 47 8.93 -14.95 0.63
C TYR A 47 8.35 -13.62 0.09
N LEU A 48 9.19 -12.61 -0.12
CA LEU A 48 8.82 -11.33 -0.73
C LEU A 48 8.80 -11.35 -2.27
N GLY A 49 9.10 -12.50 -2.90
CA GLY A 49 9.10 -12.67 -4.35
C GLY A 49 10.32 -12.08 -5.07
N GLU A 50 11.37 -11.71 -4.33
CA GLU A 50 12.60 -11.14 -4.89
C GLU A 50 13.65 -12.23 -5.16
N HIS A 51 13.33 -13.16 -6.08
CA HIS A 51 14.14 -14.36 -6.34
C HIS A 51 15.60 -14.08 -6.70
N ARG A 52 15.84 -13.10 -7.59
CA ARG A 52 17.19 -12.74 -8.05
C ARG A 52 18.07 -12.26 -6.89
N SER A 53 17.51 -11.42 -6.03
CA SER A 53 18.23 -10.80 -4.93
C SER A 53 18.34 -11.72 -3.72
N ALA A 54 17.51 -12.77 -3.64
CA ALA A 54 17.62 -13.83 -2.65
C ALA A 54 18.79 -14.78 -2.92
N LEU A 55 19.13 -15.05 -4.19
CA LEU A 55 20.27 -15.91 -4.56
C LEU A 55 21.62 -15.37 -4.10
N LEU A 56 21.72 -14.06 -3.84
CA LEU A 56 22.94 -13.45 -3.31
C LEU A 56 23.34 -14.01 -1.94
N PHE A 57 22.37 -14.35 -1.10
CA PHE A 57 22.62 -14.89 0.23
C PHE A 57 23.31 -16.26 0.19
N PRO A 58 22.74 -17.30 -0.45
CA PRO A 58 23.38 -18.61 -0.51
C PRO A 58 24.72 -18.55 -1.27
N LEU A 59 24.86 -17.68 -2.29
CA LEU A 59 26.13 -17.48 -2.98
C LEU A 59 27.20 -16.90 -2.04
N LEU A 60 26.88 -15.85 -1.27
CA LEU A 60 27.82 -15.27 -0.30
C LEU A 60 28.11 -16.23 0.86
N THR A 61 27.11 -16.98 1.32
CA THR A 61 27.31 -18.01 2.34
C THR A 61 28.22 -19.12 1.82
N ALA A 62 28.01 -19.62 0.60
CA ALA A 62 28.89 -20.59 -0.02
C ALA A 62 30.32 -20.04 -0.21
N ALA A 63 30.47 -18.78 -0.64
CA ALA A 63 31.76 -18.13 -0.77
C ALA A 63 32.49 -17.98 0.58
N ALA A 64 31.76 -17.63 1.64
CA ALA A 64 32.31 -17.53 2.99
C ALA A 64 32.81 -18.88 3.51
N VAL A 65 32.01 -19.94 3.33
CA VAL A 65 32.38 -21.31 3.72
C VAL A 65 33.57 -21.81 2.90
N ALA A 66 33.53 -21.68 1.57
CA ALA A 66 34.61 -22.10 0.70
C ALA A 66 35.92 -21.37 1.01
N GLY A 67 35.86 -20.05 1.21
CA GLY A 67 37.03 -19.26 1.59
C GLY A 67 37.61 -19.66 2.95
N GLY A 68 36.75 -20.04 3.90
CA GLY A 68 37.19 -20.59 5.19
C GLY A 68 37.90 -21.93 5.04
N LEU A 69 37.37 -22.83 4.21
CA LEU A 69 37.93 -24.17 3.98
C LEU A 69 39.26 -24.15 3.19
N THR A 70 39.43 -23.19 2.26
CA THR A 70 40.66 -23.06 1.47
C THR A 70 41.73 -22.19 2.14
N GLY A 71 41.47 -21.68 3.35
CA GLY A 71 42.39 -20.79 4.07
C GLY A 71 42.44 -19.35 3.53
N MET A 72 41.54 -18.99 2.60
CA MET A 72 41.37 -17.62 2.09
C MET A 72 40.59 -16.76 3.10
N THR A 73 41.18 -16.53 4.28
CA THR A 73 40.55 -15.85 5.41
C THR A 73 40.04 -14.45 5.05
N ALA A 74 40.81 -13.67 4.28
CA ALA A 74 40.40 -12.35 3.82
C ALA A 74 39.12 -12.39 2.97
N ALA A 75 39.01 -13.36 2.04
CA ALA A 75 37.82 -13.52 1.21
C ALA A 75 36.60 -13.98 2.03
N ALA A 76 36.81 -14.88 2.99
CA ALA A 76 35.77 -15.34 3.90
C ALA A 76 35.23 -14.19 4.76
N VAL A 77 36.13 -13.38 5.35
CA VAL A 77 35.75 -12.20 6.14
C VAL A 77 35.01 -11.18 5.27
N ALA A 78 35.47 -10.90 4.06
CA ALA A 78 34.79 -9.99 3.15
C ALA A 78 33.37 -10.47 2.82
N ALA A 79 33.17 -11.77 2.57
CA ALA A 79 31.85 -12.34 2.32
C ALA A 79 30.92 -12.25 3.54
N LEU A 80 31.43 -12.48 4.76
CA LEU A 80 30.69 -12.31 6.01
C LEU A 80 30.28 -10.86 6.25
N LEU A 81 31.17 -9.90 5.99
CA LEU A 81 30.87 -8.47 6.09
C LEU A 81 29.79 -8.06 5.08
N ALA A 82 29.86 -8.57 3.85
CA ALA A 82 28.83 -8.33 2.84
C ALA A 82 27.47 -8.91 3.27
N LEU A 83 27.44 -10.11 3.85
CA LEU A 83 26.23 -10.71 4.42
C LEU A 83 25.65 -9.86 5.56
N ALA A 84 26.48 -9.39 6.49
CA ALA A 84 26.06 -8.54 7.58
C ALA A 84 25.49 -7.20 7.09
N ALA A 85 26.13 -6.58 6.10
CA ALA A 85 25.65 -5.35 5.48
C ALA A 85 24.30 -5.55 4.77
N LEU A 86 24.14 -6.65 4.03
CA LEU A 86 22.87 -7.00 3.39
C LEU A 86 21.76 -7.26 4.41
N LEU A 87 22.08 -7.93 5.52
CA LEU A 87 21.13 -8.17 6.61
C LEU A 87 20.67 -6.85 7.25
N GLY A 88 21.60 -5.95 7.55
CA GLY A 88 21.30 -4.61 8.08
C GLY A 88 20.44 -3.78 7.13
N TYR A 89 20.78 -3.79 5.84
CA TYR A 89 19.97 -3.15 4.80
C TYR A 89 18.55 -3.74 4.72
N ASP A 90 18.44 -5.07 4.82
CA ASP A 90 17.14 -5.74 4.76
C ASP A 90 16.28 -5.44 5.98
N LEU A 91 16.84 -5.35 7.18
CA LEU A 91 16.12 -4.89 8.38
C LEU A 91 15.52 -3.51 8.17
N TYR A 92 16.31 -2.57 7.65
CA TYR A 92 15.86 -1.20 7.36
C TYR A 92 14.79 -1.17 6.26
N ALA A 93 14.95 -1.96 5.19
CA ALA A 93 14.06 -1.95 4.03
C ALA A 93 12.82 -2.83 4.17
N MET A 94 12.75 -3.71 5.18
CA MET A 94 11.75 -4.78 5.30
C MET A 94 10.31 -4.25 5.24
N GLU A 95 9.98 -3.26 6.09
CA GLU A 95 8.64 -2.68 6.17
C GLU A 95 8.20 -2.09 4.82
N ARG A 96 9.11 -1.37 4.16
CA ARG A 96 8.85 -0.79 2.84
C ARG A 96 8.60 -1.88 1.79
N ARG A 97 9.36 -2.98 1.84
CA ARG A 97 9.17 -4.11 0.89
C ARG A 97 7.86 -4.86 1.13
N ILE A 98 7.50 -5.12 2.39
CA ILE A 98 6.22 -5.74 2.74
C ILE A 98 5.06 -4.87 2.24
N ALA A 99 5.11 -3.57 2.51
CA ALA A 99 4.09 -2.62 2.05
C ALA A 99 4.00 -2.59 0.51
N ALA A 100 5.14 -2.55 -0.18
CA ALA A 100 5.18 -2.56 -1.64
C ALA A 100 4.62 -3.87 -2.23
N TYR A 101 4.98 -5.02 -1.66
CA TYR A 101 4.46 -6.32 -2.09
C TYR A 101 2.94 -6.40 -1.90
N ASN A 102 2.46 -6.05 -0.70
CA ASN A 102 1.05 -6.07 -0.37
C ASN A 102 0.24 -5.09 -1.25
N LYS A 103 0.81 -3.92 -1.57
CA LYS A 103 0.23 -2.97 -2.52
C LYS A 103 0.09 -3.59 -3.92
N ARG A 104 1.14 -4.25 -4.43
CA ARG A 104 1.08 -4.95 -5.73
C ARG A 104 0.01 -6.04 -5.75
N GLN A 105 -0.10 -6.83 -4.68
CA GLN A 105 -1.14 -7.87 -4.57
C GLN A 105 -2.56 -7.28 -4.56
N ARG A 106 -2.79 -6.19 -3.81
CA ARG A 106 -4.07 -5.47 -3.82
C ARG A 106 -4.42 -5.01 -5.23
N MET A 107 -3.49 -4.36 -5.91
CA MET A 107 -3.70 -3.88 -7.27
C MET A 107 -3.98 -5.03 -8.25
N ALA A 108 -3.25 -6.14 -8.17
CA ALA A 108 -3.48 -7.30 -9.01
C ALA A 108 -4.89 -7.87 -8.83
N VAL A 109 -5.36 -8.00 -7.57
CA VAL A 109 -6.71 -8.49 -7.29
C VAL A 109 -7.78 -7.54 -7.84
N TYR A 110 -7.68 -6.24 -7.57
CA TYR A 110 -8.66 -5.25 -8.05
C TYR A 110 -8.69 -5.12 -9.57
N LEU A 111 -7.55 -5.20 -10.24
CA LEU A 111 -7.47 -5.13 -11.70
C LEU A 111 -7.88 -6.46 -12.40
N SER A 112 -7.85 -7.58 -11.68
CA SER A 112 -8.26 -8.90 -12.19
C SER A 112 -9.78 -9.14 -12.15
N GLN A 113 -10.57 -8.25 -11.54
CA GLN A 113 -12.03 -8.36 -11.50
C GLN A 113 -12.62 -7.98 -12.87
N GLY A 114 -12.52 -8.92 -13.82
CA GLY A 114 -12.98 -8.78 -15.20
C GLY A 114 -14.28 -9.52 -15.52
N ALA A 115 -15.11 -9.85 -14.54
CA ALA A 115 -16.50 -10.23 -14.82
C ALA A 115 -17.28 -8.93 -14.98
N GLY A 116 -17.43 -8.49 -16.24
CA GLY A 116 -18.19 -7.30 -16.57
C GLY A 116 -19.61 -7.36 -15.98
N ALA A 117 -20.19 -6.19 -15.75
CA ALA A 117 -21.52 -6.05 -15.19
C ALA A 117 -22.52 -6.97 -15.92
N PRO A 118 -23.48 -7.60 -15.20
CA PRO A 118 -24.46 -8.48 -15.81
C PRO A 118 -25.11 -7.84 -17.04
N ALA A 119 -25.41 -8.64 -18.07
CA ALA A 119 -26.10 -8.15 -19.26
C ALA A 119 -27.40 -7.43 -18.84
N GLY A 120 -27.48 -6.12 -19.11
CA GLY A 120 -28.63 -5.29 -18.70
C GLY A 120 -28.43 -4.48 -17.41
N TYR A 121 -27.26 -4.51 -16.77
CA TYR A 121 -26.97 -3.66 -15.62
C TYR A 121 -26.93 -2.18 -16.01
N ARG A 122 -28.05 -1.48 -15.79
CA ARG A 122 -28.11 -0.03 -15.81
C ARG A 122 -27.67 0.47 -14.44
N GLY A 123 -26.43 0.92 -14.34
CA GLY A 123 -25.98 1.63 -13.15
C GLY A 123 -26.95 2.77 -12.81
N ARG A 124 -27.09 3.10 -11.53
CA ARG A 124 -27.79 4.31 -11.08
C ARG A 124 -26.97 5.57 -11.43
N PHE A 125 -26.69 5.77 -12.70
CA PHE A 125 -26.41 7.09 -13.20
C PHE A 125 -27.77 7.71 -13.44
N ALA A 126 -28.11 8.75 -12.68
CA ALA A 126 -29.19 9.63 -13.05
C ALA A 126 -28.89 10.08 -14.49
N ALA A 127 -29.66 9.54 -15.45
CA ALA A 127 -29.67 10.04 -16.81
C ALA A 127 -30.15 11.49 -16.72
N GLY A 128 -29.22 12.44 -16.77
CA GLY A 128 -29.52 13.87 -16.65
C GLY A 128 -28.85 14.63 -15.50
N ALA A 129 -27.77 14.14 -14.89
CA ALA A 129 -26.95 15.02 -14.05
C ALA A 129 -26.09 15.91 -14.94
N ASP A 130 -26.62 17.09 -15.28
CA ASP A 130 -25.93 18.16 -15.98
C ASP A 130 -24.49 18.34 -15.45
N THR A 131 -23.54 18.48 -16.38
CA THR A 131 -22.11 18.68 -16.15
C THR A 131 -21.81 19.84 -15.18
N THR A 132 -22.76 20.77 -15.00
CA THR A 132 -22.75 21.87 -14.03
C THR A 132 -22.91 21.44 -12.57
N ALA A 133 -23.68 20.40 -12.26
CA ALA A 133 -23.88 19.93 -10.90
C ALA A 133 -22.63 19.21 -10.35
N ALA A 134 -21.99 18.37 -11.18
CA ALA A 134 -20.74 17.67 -10.82
C ALA A 134 -19.58 18.66 -10.58
N THR A 135 -19.54 19.76 -11.31
CA THR A 135 -18.55 20.83 -11.12
C THR A 135 -18.80 21.58 -9.81
N ARG A 136 -20.07 21.81 -9.44
CA ARG A 136 -20.47 22.44 -8.17
C ARG A 136 -20.12 21.57 -6.95
N VAL A 137 -20.35 20.26 -7.00
CA VAL A 137 -20.02 19.34 -5.90
C VAL A 137 -18.50 19.25 -5.69
N ARG A 138 -17.71 19.28 -6.78
CA ARG A 138 -16.25 19.25 -6.68
C ARG A 138 -15.68 20.56 -6.11
N ALA A 139 -16.29 21.70 -6.45
CA ALA A 139 -15.99 22.99 -5.85
C ALA A 139 -16.39 23.04 -4.36
N ALA A 140 -17.50 22.41 -3.98
CA ALA A 140 -17.97 22.33 -2.59
C ALA A 140 -17.18 21.35 -1.71
N SER A 141 -16.42 20.41 -2.29
CA SER A 141 -15.60 19.44 -1.55
C SER A 141 -14.16 19.89 -1.28
N ARG A 142 -13.79 21.11 -1.71
CA ARG A 142 -12.45 21.66 -1.44
C ARG A 142 -12.37 22.05 0.03
N VAL A 143 -11.43 21.47 0.77
CA VAL A 143 -11.15 21.86 2.15
C VAL A 143 -10.80 23.35 2.15
N PRO A 144 -11.56 24.21 2.85
CA PRO A 144 -11.34 25.65 2.83
C PRO A 144 -9.95 25.97 3.38
N SER A 145 -9.26 26.88 2.72
CA SER A 145 -7.96 27.37 3.17
C SER A 145 -8.08 28.08 4.52
N LEU A 146 -6.97 28.17 5.26
CA LEU A 146 -6.96 28.78 6.59
C LEU A 146 -7.48 30.23 6.57
N ALA A 147 -7.17 30.98 5.51
CA ALA A 147 -7.68 32.34 5.28
C ALA A 147 -9.20 32.39 5.08
N GLU A 148 -9.77 31.41 4.38
CA GLU A 148 -11.23 31.30 4.20
C GLU A 148 -11.91 30.90 5.50
N GLN A 149 -11.28 30.05 6.32
CA GLN A 149 -11.81 29.67 7.64
C GLN A 149 -11.81 30.87 8.62
N GLU A 150 -10.75 31.69 8.63
CA GLU A 150 -10.69 32.91 9.44
C GLU A 150 -11.74 33.95 9.01
N ALA A 151 -11.97 34.11 7.72
CA ALA A 151 -13.00 35.01 7.20
C ALA A 151 -14.41 34.55 7.63
N LEU A 152 -14.67 33.25 7.57
CA LEU A 152 -15.95 32.65 7.96
C LEU A 152 -16.21 32.78 9.47
N LEU A 153 -15.16 32.62 10.30
CA LEU A 153 -15.21 32.86 11.74
C LEU A 153 -15.51 34.33 12.08
N ARG A 154 -14.91 35.28 11.36
CA ARG A 154 -15.21 36.71 11.54
C ARG A 154 -16.65 37.04 11.16
N GLU A 155 -17.15 36.46 10.07
CA GLU A 155 -18.55 36.68 9.65
C GLU A 155 -19.56 36.12 10.66
N ILE A 156 -19.31 34.93 11.22
CA ILE A 156 -20.17 34.35 12.27
C ILE A 156 -20.13 35.22 13.54
N THR A 157 -18.96 35.74 13.89
CA THR A 157 -18.79 36.62 15.06
C THR A 157 -19.52 37.96 14.86
N ALA A 158 -19.47 38.51 13.64
CA ALA A 158 -20.18 39.73 13.27
C ALA A 158 -21.70 39.56 13.20
N ARG A 159 -22.18 38.35 12.88
CA ARG A 159 -23.61 38.01 12.83
C ARG A 159 -24.20 37.61 14.18
N LYS A 160 -23.40 37.47 15.25
CA LYS A 160 -23.90 37.12 16.58
C LYS A 160 -24.74 38.30 17.12
N PRO A 161 -26.07 38.15 17.28
CA PRO A 161 -26.88 39.24 17.81
C PRO A 161 -26.51 39.52 19.27
N PRO A 162 -26.62 40.78 19.74
CA PRO A 162 -26.28 41.13 21.11
C PRO A 162 -27.15 40.34 22.09
N ALA A 163 -26.52 39.81 23.13
CA ALA A 163 -27.14 38.98 24.15
C ALA A 163 -28.40 39.68 24.69
N ALA A 164 -29.53 38.98 24.64
CA ALA A 164 -30.79 39.47 25.21
C ALA A 164 -30.57 39.85 26.68
N ARG A 165 -30.94 41.09 27.04
CA ARG A 165 -30.89 41.55 28.43
C ARG A 165 -31.80 40.66 29.28
N PRO A 166 -31.37 40.30 30.51
CA PRO A 166 -32.20 39.52 31.41
C PRO A 166 -33.47 40.31 31.77
N PRO A 167 -34.63 39.63 31.88
CA PRO A 167 -35.87 40.28 32.34
C PRO A 167 -35.72 40.72 33.80
N GLN A 168 -36.25 41.92 34.09
CA GLN A 168 -36.35 42.48 35.45
C GLN A 168 -37.48 41.81 36.23
#